data_AF-A0A1Q5XT33-F1
#
_entry.id   AF-A0A1Q5XT33-F1
#
_cell.length_a   1.000
_cell.length_b   1.000
_cell.length_c   1.000
_cell.angle_alpha   90.00
_cell.angle_beta   90.00
_cell.angle_gamma   90.00
#
_symmetry.space_group_name_H-M   'P 1'
#
loop_
_entity.id
_entity.type
_entity.pdbx_description
1 polymer ?
#
loop_
_entity_poly.entity_id
_entity_poly.type
_entity_poly.pdbx_seq_one_letter_code
_entity_poly.pdbx_strand_id
1 'polypeptide(L)'
;MKNLGVILPLLFFMLTGLFTVYSFVFPFEAGEKLQGVWFGMIIILCPLGLLMAITNRDNTQPKLKKVAIGGNVALMLFLFLYMTLGVIVLGV
;
A
#
# COMPACT_ATOMS: atom_id res chain seq x y z
N MET A 1 14.76 11.20 16.69
CA MET A 1 14.24 10.14 15.80
C MET A 1 12.89 9.54 16.22
N LYS A 2 12.27 9.91 17.35
CA LYS A 2 11.01 9.28 17.84
C LYS A 2 9.79 9.42 16.91
N ASN A 3 9.70 10.48 16.12
CA ASN A 3 8.57 10.68 15.19
C ASN A 3 8.73 9.91 13.87
N LEU A 4 9.95 9.44 13.56
CA LEU A 4 10.23 8.80 12.28
C LEU A 4 9.45 7.50 12.12
N GLY A 5 9.28 6.74 13.21
CA GLY A 5 8.53 5.48 13.19
C GLY A 5 7.01 5.63 13.02
N VAL A 6 6.47 6.85 13.02
CA VAL A 6 5.06 7.12 12.68
C VAL A 6 4.95 7.77 11.30
N ILE A 7 5.89 8.65 10.97
CA ILE A 7 5.93 9.36 9.68
C ILE A 7 6.22 8.40 8.52
N LEU A 8 7.19 7.49 8.67
CA LEU A 8 7.59 6.59 7.58
C LEU A 8 6.46 5.63 7.15
N PRO A 9 5.74 4.97 8.08
CA PRO A 9 4.58 4.16 7.72
C PRO A 9 3.45 4.93 7.03
N LEU A 10 3.22 6.18 7.43
CA LEU A 10 2.26 7.07 6.80
C LEU A 10 2.69 7.46 5.39
N LEU A 11 3.99 7.74 5.21
CA LEU A 11 4.55 8.02 3.89
C LEU A 11 4.37 6.81 2.96
N PHE A 12 4.67 5.61 3.44
CA PHE A 12 4.46 4.39 2.65
C PHE A 12 2.99 4.16 2.33
N PHE A 13 2.08 4.40 3.28
CA PHE A 13 0.65 4.36 3.01
C PHE A 13 0.24 5.33 1.90
N MET A 14 0.69 6.59 1.96
CA MET A 14 0.38 7.61 0.95
C MET A 14 0.95 7.25 -0.43
N LEU A 15 2.20 6.80 -0.50
CA LEU A 15 2.85 6.38 -1.75
C LEU A 15 2.14 5.18 -2.37
N THR A 16 1.81 4.18 -1.56
CA THR A 16 1.11 2.98 -2.04
C THR A 16 -0.30 3.35 -2.54
N GLY A 17 -1.01 4.23 -1.83
CA GLY A 17 -2.29 4.77 -2.27
C GLY A 17 -2.19 5.54 -3.59
N LEU A 18 -1.17 6.39 -3.75
CA LEU A 18 -0.91 7.13 -4.99
C LEU A 18 -0.69 6.17 -6.16
N PHE A 19 0.19 5.18 -6.00
CA PHE A 19 0.46 4.19 -7.05
C PHE A 19 -0.79 3.37 -7.38
N THR A 20 -1.57 3.00 -6.36
CA THR A 20 -2.83 2.29 -6.54
C THR A 20 -3.79 3.11 -7.39
N VAL A 21 -4.09 4.36 -7.01
CA VAL A 21 -4.97 5.25 -7.78
C VAL A 21 -4.45 5.46 -9.20
N TYR A 22 -3.15 5.67 -9.36
CA TYR A 22 -2.53 5.83 -10.67
C TYR A 22 -2.76 4.60 -11.56
N SER A 23 -2.64 3.38 -11.02
CA SER A 23 -2.95 2.14 -11.74
C SER A 23 -4.42 2.01 -12.16
N PHE A 24 -5.37 2.69 -11.51
CA PHE A 24 -6.78 2.72 -11.94
C PHE A 24 -7.08 3.79 -12.99
N VAL A 25 -6.50 4.99 -12.83
CA VAL A 25 -6.75 6.12 -13.73
C VAL A 25 -6.12 5.88 -15.09
N PHE A 26 -4.97 5.24 -15.11
CA PHE A 26 -4.31 4.78 -16.32
C PHE A 26 -4.33 3.26 -16.30
N PRO A 27 -5.43 2.63 -16.74
CA PRO A 27 -5.44 1.20 -16.99
C PRO A 27 -4.50 0.97 -18.18
N PHE A 28 -3.22 0.81 -17.87
CA PHE A 28 -2.20 0.50 -18.85
C PHE A 28 -2.69 -0.70 -19.66
N GLU A 29 -2.59 -0.61 -20.99
CA GLU A 29 -2.85 -1.76 -21.85
C GLU A 29 -2.10 -2.97 -21.27
N ALA A 30 -2.82 -4.07 -21.06
CA ALA A 30 -2.23 -5.28 -20.49
C ALA A 30 -0.96 -5.64 -21.28
N GLY A 31 0.21 -5.52 -20.64
CA GLY A 31 1.52 -5.72 -21.28
C GLY A 31 2.46 -4.50 -21.28
N GLU A 32 2.00 -3.33 -20.81
CA GLU A 32 2.86 -2.16 -20.63
C GLU A 32 3.93 -2.43 -19.55
N LYS A 33 5.21 -2.24 -19.91
CA LYS A 33 6.36 -2.65 -19.07
C LYS A 33 6.35 -2.00 -17.69
N LEU A 34 5.77 -0.80 -17.58
CA LEU A 34 5.73 -0.05 -16.33
C LEU A 34 4.64 -0.56 -15.38
N GLN A 35 3.60 -1.25 -15.89
CA GLN A 35 2.51 -1.80 -15.08
C GLN A 35 3.03 -2.74 -13.98
N GLY A 36 3.96 -3.64 -14.33
CA GLY A 36 4.58 -4.55 -13.37
C GLY A 36 5.44 -3.85 -12.32
N VAL A 37 6.05 -2.71 -12.65
CA VAL A 37 6.87 -1.91 -11.73
C VAL A 37 5.99 -1.27 -10.66
N TRP A 38 4.89 -0.64 -11.05
CA TRP A 38 3.95 -0.04 -10.09
C TRP A 38 3.33 -1.09 -9.18
N PHE A 39 2.95 -2.25 -9.73
CA PHE A 39 2.45 -3.38 -8.95
C PHE A 39 3.49 -3.92 -7.98
N GLY A 40 4.74 -4.08 -8.41
CA GLY A 40 5.85 -4.50 -7.55
C GLY A 40 6.08 -3.52 -6.40
N MET A 41 6.05 -2.21 -6.70
CA MET A 41 6.15 -1.15 -5.69
C MET A 41 5.01 -1.24 -4.68
N ILE A 42 3.79 -1.49 -5.12
CA ILE A 42 2.64 -1.64 -4.24
C ILE A 42 2.77 -2.87 -3.31
N ILE A 43 3.18 -4.02 -3.88
CA ILE A 43 3.37 -5.28 -3.15
C ILE A 43 4.49 -5.17 -2.11
N ILE A 44 5.50 -4.33 -2.34
CA ILE A 44 6.63 -4.15 -1.42
C ILE A 44 6.36 -3.06 -0.39
N LEU A 45 5.83 -1.91 -0.80
CA LEU A 45 5.66 -0.75 0.07
C LEU A 45 4.53 -0.96 1.09
N CYS A 46 3.45 -1.66 0.72
CA CYS A 46 2.31 -1.87 1.64
C CYS A 46 2.70 -2.74 2.86
N PRO A 47 3.34 -3.91 2.69
CA PRO A 47 3.77 -4.73 3.82
C PRO A 47 4.88 -4.07 4.64
N LEU A 48 5.80 -3.35 3.99
CA LEU A 48 6.83 -2.59 4.69
C LEU A 48 6.23 -1.48 5.56
N GLY A 49 5.27 -0.72 5.03
CA GLY A 49 4.54 0.30 5.78
C GLY A 49 3.82 -0.29 6.99
N LEU A 50 3.16 -1.44 6.82
CA LEU A 50 2.49 -2.14 7.90
C LEU A 50 3.47 -2.67 8.97
N LEU A 51 4.54 -3.34 8.55
CA LEU A 51 5.57 -3.88 9.45
C LEU A 51 6.20 -2.77 10.29
N MET A 52 6.56 -1.64 9.68
CA MET A 52 7.10 -0.49 10.40
C MET A 52 6.07 0.13 11.35
N ALA A 53 4.81 0.20 10.96
CA ALA A 53 3.74 0.68 11.84
C ALA A 53 3.57 -0.23 13.07
N ILE A 54 3.68 -1.56 12.92
CA ILE A 54 3.49 -2.52 14.01
C ILE A 54 4.71 -2.57 14.93
N THR A 55 5.91 -2.67 14.35
CA THR A 55 7.18 -2.84 15.08
C THR A 55 7.63 -1.60 15.85
N ASN A 56 7.13 -0.41 15.49
CA ASN A 56 7.42 0.80 16.24
C ASN A 56 6.73 0.79 17.63
N ARG A 57 7.47 0.38 18.66
CA ARG A 57 7.00 0.32 20.05
C ARG A 57 6.88 1.70 20.71
N ASP A 58 7.64 2.68 20.23
CA ASP A 58 7.61 4.05 20.76
C ASP A 58 6.40 4.80 20.21
N ASN A 59 5.30 4.73 20.96
CA ASN A 59 4.03 5.30 20.56
C ASN A 59 3.91 6.76 21.01
N THR A 60 4.68 7.66 20.40
CA THR A 60 4.53 9.10 20.66
C THR A 60 3.20 9.66 20.16
N GLN A 61 2.55 9.01 19.18
CA GLN A 61 1.31 9.48 18.55
C GLN A 61 0.34 8.31 18.22
N PRO A 62 -0.45 7.84 19.20
CA PRO A 62 -1.29 6.63 19.06
C PRO A 62 -2.40 6.73 18.01
N LYS A 63 -2.96 7.92 17.80
CA LYS A 63 -4.01 8.13 16.77
C LYS A 63 -3.45 7.93 15.36
N LEU A 64 -2.32 8.57 15.06
CA LEU A 64 -1.65 8.44 13.75
C LEU A 64 -1.15 7.03 13.50
N LYS A 65 -0.65 6.35 14.54
CA LYS A 65 -0.29 4.94 14.46
C LYS A 65 -1.49 4.06 14.06
N LYS A 66 -2.65 4.27 14.68
CA LYS A 66 -3.89 3.54 14.31
C LYS A 66 -4.32 3.81 12.87
N VAL A 67 -4.23 5.07 12.41
CA VAL A 67 -4.54 5.43 11.02
C VAL A 67 -3.56 4.77 10.06
N ALA A 68 -2.26 4.77 10.36
CA ALA A 68 -1.25 4.12 9.53
C ALA A 68 -1.51 2.60 9.41
N ILE A 69 -1.79 1.92 10.52
CA ILE A 69 -2.09 0.48 10.52
C ILE A 69 -3.39 0.21 9.75
N GLY A 70 -4.48 0.91 10.12
CA GLY A 70 -5.78 0.72 9.49
C GLY A 70 -5.76 1.02 7.99
N GLY A 71 -5.06 2.08 7.59
CA GLY A 71 -4.85 2.45 6.19
C GLY A 71 -4.10 1.37 5.42
N ASN A 72 -2.94 0.92 5.91
CA ASN A 72 -2.18 -0.15 5.24
C ASN A 72 -2.96 -1.47 5.17
N VAL A 73 -3.72 -1.84 6.21
CA VAL A 73 -4.57 -3.05 6.19
C VAL A 73 -5.70 -2.92 5.18
N ALA A 74 -6.40 -1.78 5.15
CA ALA A 74 -7.47 -1.53 4.19
C ALA A 74 -6.94 -1.54 2.75
N LEU A 75 -5.77 -0.93 2.52
CA LEU A 75 -5.13 -0.92 1.21
C LEU A 75 -4.71 -2.33 0.78
N MET A 76 -4.17 -3.13 1.70
CA MET A 76 -3.78 -4.52 1.44
C MET A 76 -5.00 -5.41 1.11
N LEU A 77 -6.11 -5.23 1.84
CA LEU A 77 -7.39 -5.89 1.53
C LEU A 77 -7.91 -5.47 0.15
N PHE A 78 -7.86 -4.17 -0.16
CA PHE A 78 -8.28 -3.65 -1.45
C PHE A 78 -7.43 -4.24 -2.59
N LEU A 79 -6.11 -4.30 -2.43
CA LEU A 79 -5.20 -4.88 -3.42
C LEU A 79 -5.42 -6.38 -3.62
N PHE A 80 -5.66 -7.11 -2.53
CA PHE A 80 -6.01 -8.51 -2.60
C PHE A 80 -7.32 -8.72 -3.38
N LEU A 81 -8.36 -7.95 -3.06
CA LEU A 81 -9.64 -7.99 -3.78
C LEU A 81 -9.48 -7.58 -5.24
N TYR A 82 -8.67 -6.55 -5.53
CA TYR A 82 -8.41 -6.08 -6.89
C TYR A 82 -7.70 -7.15 -7.73
N MET A 83 -6.65 -7.78 -7.19
CA MET A 83 -5.98 -8.89 -7.87
C MET A 83 -6.92 -10.07 -8.08
N THR A 84 -7.73 -10.40 -7.08
CA THR A 84 -8.70 -11.51 -7.17
C THR A 84 -9.80 -11.22 -8.19
N LEU A 85 -10.30 -9.97 -8.25
CA LEU A 85 -11.25 -9.54 -9.27
C LEU A 85 -10.61 -9.52 -10.65
N GLY A 86 -9.35 -9.09 -10.77
CA GLY A 86 -8.58 -9.19 -12.00
C GLY A 86 -8.53 -10.63 -12.52
N VAL A 87 -8.19 -11.59 -11.66
CA VAL A 87 -8.19 -13.03 -11.95
C VAL A 87 -9.59 -13.53 -12.34
N ILE A 88 -10.63 -13.21 -11.55
CA ILE A 88 -12.00 -13.68 -11.78
C ILE A 88 -12.63 -13.10 -13.06
N VAL A 89 -12.40 -11.81 -13.33
CA VAL A 89 -13.03 -11.09 -14.46
C VAL A 89 -12.25 -11.29 -15.75
N LEU A 90 -10.92 -11.32 -15.71
CA LEU A 90 -10.07 -11.47 -16.90
C LEU A 90 -9.68 -12.92 -17.18
N GLY A 91 -10.03 -13.87 -16.32
CA GLY A 91 -9.89 -15.31 -16.57
C GLY A 91 -8.45 -15.79 -16.72
N VAL A 92 -7.49 -15.11 -16.07
CA VAL A 92 -6.08 -15.53 -15.98
C VAL A 92 -5.82 -16.19 -14.64
#